data_AF-A0A6A5Y0Y6-F1
#
_entry.id   AF-A0A6A5Y0Y6-F1
#
_cell.length_a   1.000
_cell.length_b   1.000
_cell.length_c   1.000
_cell.angle_alpha   90.00
_cell.angle_beta   90.00
_cell.angle_gamma   90.00
#
_symmetry.space_group_name_H-M   'P 1'
#
loop_
_entity.id
_entity.type
_entity.pdbx_description
1 polymer ?
#
loop_
_entity_poly.entity_id
_entity_poly.type
_entity_poly.pdbx_seq_one_letter_code
_entity_poly.pdbx_strand_id
1 'polypeptide(L)'
;MSTLESLPPEILFNILSHLSPFNSRPLRGLHNHPLELLAQTSHRLSHITEDYARHLLLVHAKKTPRLRASGPKYRDIWFRWLLTTCQDCKRSSQRLSIFEPSMTLCKNCDKKVGKMVILQHLTETALHVLLPPTYNHQI
;
A
#
# COMPACT_ATOMS: atom_id res chain seq x y z
N MET A 1 -15.39 -4.73 -27.55
CA MET A 1 -15.56 -4.80 -26.08
C MET A 1 -14.43 -4.02 -25.43
N SER A 2 -14.75 -3.12 -24.51
CA SER A 2 -13.76 -2.35 -23.74
C SER A 2 -13.12 -3.25 -22.68
N THR A 3 -11.85 -3.60 -22.86
CA THR A 3 -11.08 -4.39 -21.89
C THR A 3 -10.14 -3.48 -21.11
N LEU A 4 -9.65 -3.93 -19.95
CA LEU A 4 -8.68 -3.18 -19.15
C LEU A 4 -7.43 -2.81 -19.97
N GLU A 5 -7.05 -3.67 -20.92
CA GLU A 5 -5.94 -3.44 -21.84
C GLU A 5 -6.17 -2.31 -22.83
N SER A 6 -7.42 -1.97 -23.16
CA SER A 6 -7.69 -0.85 -24.08
C SER A 6 -7.55 0.52 -23.40
N LEU A 7 -7.38 0.57 -22.08
CA LEU A 7 -7.27 1.82 -21.33
C LEU A 7 -5.89 2.49 -21.52
N PRO A 8 -5.83 3.83 -21.52
CA PRO A 8 -4.57 4.56 -21.49
C PRO A 8 -3.74 4.20 -20.23
N PRO A 9 -2.39 4.21 -20.32
CA PRO A 9 -1.52 3.91 -19.19
C PRO A 9 -1.80 4.75 -17.95
N GLU A 10 -2.16 6.03 -18.10
CA GLU A 10 -2.41 6.95 -16.99
C GLU A 10 -3.61 6.49 -16.16
N ILE A 11 -4.68 6.02 -16.82
CA ILE A 11 -5.85 5.48 -16.14
C ILE A 11 -5.49 4.19 -15.41
N LEU A 12 -4.67 3.34 -16.03
CA LEU A 12 -4.21 2.11 -15.39
C LEU A 12 -3.36 2.41 -14.16
N PHE A 13 -2.43 3.36 -14.23
CA PHE A 13 -1.63 3.80 -13.08
C PHE A 13 -2.51 4.33 -11.95
N ASN A 14 -3.54 5.11 -12.29
CA ASN A 14 -4.50 5.60 -11.30
C ASN A 14 -5.25 4.44 -10.61
N ILE A 15 -5.72 3.45 -11.39
CA ILE A 15 -6.33 2.23 -10.83
C ILE A 15 -5.35 1.50 -9.91
N LEU A 16 -4.10 1.32 -10.33
CA LEU A 16 -3.06 0.65 -9.54
C LEU A 16 -2.78 1.36 -8.20
N SER A 17 -2.97 2.69 -8.13
CA SER A 17 -2.81 3.46 -6.90
C SER A 17 -3.82 3.09 -5.80
N HIS A 18 -5.00 2.62 -6.20
CA HIS A 18 -6.07 2.19 -5.29
C HIS A 18 -5.94 0.73 -4.84
N LEU A 19 -4.99 -0.04 -5.37
CA LEU A 19 -4.83 -1.46 -5.06
C LEU A 19 -3.96 -1.74 -3.82
N SER A 20 -3.88 -0.79 -2.89
CA SER A 20 -3.07 -0.87 -1.66
C SER A 20 -1.63 -1.33 -1.91
N PRO A 21 -0.85 -0.61 -2.75
CA PRO A 21 0.49 -1.03 -3.16
C PRO A 21 1.51 -1.09 -2.02
N PHE A 22 1.18 -0.57 -0.84
CA PHE A 22 2.01 -0.58 0.37
C PHE A 22 1.76 -1.79 1.28
N ASN A 23 0.86 -2.69 0.90
CA ASN A 23 0.55 -3.85 1.71
C ASN A 23 1.72 -4.87 1.68
N SER A 24 2.48 -4.92 2.76
CA SER A 24 3.60 -5.84 2.97
C SER A 24 3.15 -7.30 3.15
N ARG A 25 1.90 -7.53 3.56
CA ARG A 25 1.28 -8.86 3.66
C ARG A 25 -0.12 -8.84 3.04
N PRO A 26 -0.24 -9.05 1.72
CA PRO A 26 -1.55 -9.35 1.13
C PRO A 26 -2.20 -10.52 1.88
N LEU A 27 -3.52 -10.47 2.02
CA LEU A 27 -4.35 -11.34 2.87
C LEU A 27 -4.10 -12.86 2.71
N ARG A 28 -3.47 -13.31 1.60
CA ARG A 28 -3.17 -14.72 1.31
C ARG A 28 -1.71 -14.94 0.85
N GLY A 29 -0.76 -14.11 1.25
CA GLY A 29 0.67 -14.24 0.91
C GLY A 29 1.07 -13.57 -0.42
N LEU A 30 2.38 -13.43 -0.66
CA LEU A 30 2.95 -12.55 -1.71
C LEU A 30 2.40 -12.81 -3.11
N HIS A 31 2.08 -14.06 -3.43
CA HIS A 31 1.50 -14.49 -4.72
C HIS A 31 0.09 -13.95 -4.97
N ASN A 32 -0.58 -13.46 -3.94
CA ASN A 32 -1.93 -12.88 -4.01
C ASN A 32 -1.90 -11.34 -3.91
N HIS A 33 -0.74 -10.71 -4.10
CA HIS A 33 -0.69 -9.25 -4.19
C HIS A 33 -1.39 -8.78 -5.48
N PRO A 34 -2.24 -7.74 -5.45
CA PRO A 34 -2.97 -7.26 -6.63
C PRO A 34 -2.07 -6.97 -7.84
N LEU A 35 -0.89 -6.38 -7.60
CA LEU A 35 0.11 -6.15 -8.67
C LEU A 35 0.63 -7.45 -9.31
N GLU A 36 0.81 -8.53 -8.55
CA GLU A 36 1.25 -9.81 -9.11
C GLU A 36 0.13 -10.47 -9.90
N LEU A 37 -1.10 -10.44 -9.36
CA LEU A 37 -2.27 -10.97 -10.06
C LEU A 37 -2.50 -10.25 -11.40
N LEU A 38 -2.42 -8.92 -11.41
CA LEU A 38 -2.54 -8.13 -12.65
C LEU A 38 -1.42 -8.44 -13.63
N ALA A 39 -0.17 -8.60 -13.16
CA ALA A 39 0.94 -8.94 -14.02
C ALA A 39 0.78 -10.30 -14.72
N GLN A 40 0.03 -11.22 -14.12
CA GLN A 40 -0.24 -12.55 -14.68
C GLN A 40 -1.38 -12.56 -15.72
N THR A 41 -2.23 -11.53 -15.74
CA THR A 41 -3.38 -11.49 -16.66
C THR A 41 -2.97 -11.30 -18.12
N SER A 42 -1.98 -10.44 -18.40
CA SER A 42 -1.49 -10.23 -19.76
C SER A 42 -0.12 -9.57 -19.85
N HIS A 43 0.51 -9.66 -21.02
CA HIS A 43 1.83 -9.07 -21.27
C HIS A 43 1.82 -7.54 -21.12
N ARG A 44 0.78 -6.85 -21.61
CA ARG A 44 0.66 -5.39 -21.47
C ARG A 44 0.53 -5.00 -20.00
N LEU A 45 -0.34 -5.67 -19.26
CA LEU A 45 -0.54 -5.38 -17.83
C LEU A 45 0.70 -5.72 -17.01
N SER A 46 1.43 -6.78 -17.36
CA SER A 46 2.76 -7.07 -16.80
C SER A 46 3.71 -5.89 -16.96
N HIS A 47 3.88 -5.36 -18.17
CA HIS A 47 4.76 -4.21 -18.41
C HIS A 47 4.34 -2.97 -17.58
N ILE A 48 3.05 -2.69 -17.54
CA ILE A 48 2.50 -1.56 -16.78
C ILE A 48 2.73 -1.72 -15.28
N THR A 49 2.53 -2.93 -14.74
CA THR A 49 2.80 -3.20 -13.31
C THR A 49 4.29 -3.09 -12.97
N GLU A 50 5.19 -3.43 -13.90
CA GLU A 50 6.63 -3.24 -13.73
C GLU A 50 7.03 -1.76 -13.71
N ASP A 51 6.51 -0.96 -14.64
CA ASP A 51 6.76 0.48 -14.67
C ASP A 51 6.19 1.17 -13.42
N TYR A 52 5.01 0.75 -12.97
CA TYR A 52 4.42 1.24 -11.74
C TYR A 52 5.27 0.87 -10.51
N ALA A 53 5.72 -0.39 -10.39
CA ALA A 53 6.61 -0.81 -9.31
C ALA A 53 7.96 -0.06 -9.33
N ARG A 54 8.51 0.20 -10.53
CA ARG A 54 9.70 1.03 -10.71
C ARG A 54 9.47 2.46 -10.21
N HIS A 55 8.31 3.06 -10.51
CA HIS A 55 7.94 4.38 -10.01
C HIS A 55 7.86 4.38 -8.47
N LEU A 56 7.22 3.38 -7.86
CA LEU A 56 7.14 3.26 -6.40
C LEU A 56 8.53 3.15 -5.74
N LEU A 57 9.44 2.37 -6.33
CA LEU A 57 10.83 2.27 -5.86
C LEU A 57 11.57 3.60 -5.95
N LEU A 58 11.38 4.36 -7.04
CA LEU A 58 11.98 5.68 -7.20
C LEU A 58 11.47 6.66 -6.14
N VAL A 59 10.16 6.74 -5.96
CA VAL A 59 9.52 7.72 -5.05
C VAL A 59 9.76 7.36 -3.58
N HIS A 60 9.56 6.10 -3.19
CA HIS A 60 9.55 5.72 -1.78
C HIS A 60 10.84 5.09 -1.28
N ALA A 61 11.54 4.35 -2.12
CA ALA A 61 12.80 3.70 -1.75
C ALA A 61 14.03 4.53 -2.18
N LYS A 62 13.86 5.57 -3.02
CA LYS A 62 14.95 6.32 -3.67
C LYS A 62 15.92 5.38 -4.38
N LYS A 63 15.39 4.29 -4.96
CA LYS A 63 16.15 3.25 -5.65
C LYS A 63 15.59 3.07 -7.06
N THR A 64 16.48 3.00 -8.03
CA THR A 64 16.16 2.60 -9.40
C THR A 64 17.19 1.58 -9.88
N PRO A 65 17.07 0.32 -9.44
CA PRO A 65 18.03 -0.71 -9.82
C PRO A 65 18.01 -0.90 -11.34
N ARG A 66 19.19 -0.89 -11.98
CA ARG A 66 19.31 -1.27 -13.39
C ARG A 66 19.19 -2.78 -13.48
N LEU A 67 18.04 -3.27 -13.96
CA LEU A 67 17.81 -4.70 -14.09
C LEU A 67 18.47 -5.25 -15.34
N ARG A 68 19.04 -6.44 -15.22
CA ARG A 68 19.48 -7.26 -16.36
C ARG A 68 18.29 -8.05 -16.90
N ALA A 69 18.35 -8.52 -18.14
CA ALA A 69 17.27 -9.27 -18.80
C ALA A 69 16.78 -10.50 -17.99
N SER A 70 17.69 -11.17 -17.27
CA SER A 70 17.38 -12.31 -16.38
C SER A 70 17.37 -11.94 -14.90
N GLY A 71 17.27 -10.65 -14.58
CA GLY A 71 17.27 -10.14 -13.21
C GLY A 71 15.91 -10.27 -12.51
N PRO A 72 15.86 -9.98 -11.19
CA PRO A 72 14.60 -9.88 -10.46
C PRO A 72 13.74 -8.76 -11.04
N LYS A 73 12.42 -8.91 -11.01
CA LYS A 73 11.49 -7.91 -11.52
C LYS A 73 11.39 -6.72 -10.56
N TYR A 74 10.98 -5.54 -11.03
CA TYR A 74 10.82 -4.37 -10.16
C TYR A 74 9.77 -4.62 -9.06
N ARG A 75 8.69 -5.33 -9.38
CA ARG A 75 7.68 -5.73 -8.39
C ARG A 75 8.25 -6.61 -7.27
N ASP A 76 9.15 -7.54 -7.59
CA ASP A 76 9.80 -8.40 -6.58
C ASP A 76 10.65 -7.58 -5.62
N ILE A 77 11.37 -6.59 -6.18
CA ILE A 77 12.21 -5.67 -5.39
C ILE A 77 11.32 -4.76 -4.54
N TRP A 78 10.21 -4.28 -5.07
CA TRP A 78 9.21 -3.51 -4.33
C TRP A 78 8.65 -4.30 -3.14
N PHE A 79 8.21 -5.54 -3.36
CA PHE A 79 7.71 -6.39 -2.29
C PHE A 79 8.76 -6.69 -1.23
N ARG A 80 10.00 -6.97 -1.66
CA ARG A 80 11.12 -7.13 -0.72
C ARG A 80 11.34 -5.86 0.10
N TRP A 81 11.25 -4.69 -0.52
CA TRP A 81 11.38 -3.41 0.16
C TRP A 81 10.28 -3.23 1.21
N LEU A 82 9.02 -3.54 0.87
CA LEU A 82 7.89 -3.48 1.82
C LEU A 82 8.07 -4.40 3.03
N LEU A 83 8.70 -5.57 2.86
CA LEU A 83 8.91 -6.56 3.93
C LEU A 83 10.12 -6.26 4.82
N THR A 84 11.10 -5.53 4.30
CA THR A 84 12.42 -5.38 4.95
C THR A 84 12.76 -3.94 5.31
N THR A 85 11.88 -2.99 4.99
CA THR A 85 12.10 -1.57 5.23
C THR A 85 10.90 -0.96 5.95
N CYS A 86 11.19 -0.16 6.98
CA CYS A 86 10.20 0.69 7.61
C CYS A 86 9.64 1.68 6.58
N GLN A 87 8.35 1.62 6.32
CA GLN A 87 7.71 2.42 5.28
C GLN A 87 7.67 3.91 5.61
N ASP A 88 7.80 4.28 6.89
CA ASP A 88 7.91 5.68 7.34
C ASP A 88 9.35 6.20 7.27
N CYS A 89 10.24 5.74 8.16
CA CYS A 89 11.61 6.26 8.26
C CYS A 89 12.63 5.63 7.31
N LYS A 90 12.22 4.69 6.45
CA LYS A 90 13.04 4.06 5.39
C LYS A 90 14.26 3.26 5.89
N ARG A 91 14.36 2.97 7.19
CA ARG A 91 15.39 2.12 7.79
C ARG A 91 15.02 0.65 7.72
N SER A 92 15.99 -0.25 7.76
CA SER A 92 15.75 -1.69 7.80
C SER A 92 14.83 -2.07 8.97
N SER A 93 13.77 -2.82 8.68
CA SER A 93 12.82 -3.35 9.67
C SER A 93 12.07 -4.51 9.03
N GLN A 94 11.84 -5.58 9.78
CA GLN A 94 10.95 -6.68 9.37
C GLN A 94 9.70 -6.76 10.25
N ARG A 95 9.58 -5.82 11.19
CA ARG A 95 8.46 -5.77 12.13
C ARG A 95 7.25 -5.13 11.45
N LEU A 96 6.11 -5.79 11.58
CA LEU A 96 4.82 -5.24 11.21
C LEU A 96 4.33 -4.25 12.28
N SER A 97 3.60 -3.23 11.84
CA SER A 97 2.91 -2.31 12.74
C SER A 97 1.84 -3.05 13.55
N ILE A 98 1.66 -2.64 14.80
CA ILE A 98 0.61 -3.17 15.66
C ILE A 98 -0.77 -2.64 15.22
N PHE A 99 -0.82 -1.37 14.82
CA PHE A 99 -2.07 -0.71 14.46
C PHE A 99 -2.46 -0.94 13.00
N GLU A 100 -1.48 -1.13 12.12
CA GLU A 100 -1.73 -1.43 10.71
C GLU A 100 -0.85 -2.61 10.25
N PRO A 101 -1.28 -3.86 10.46
CA PRO A 101 -0.47 -5.06 10.19
C PRO A 101 -0.07 -5.25 8.71
N SER A 102 -0.68 -4.51 7.79
CA SER A 102 -0.29 -4.42 6.38
C SER A 102 1.01 -3.65 6.17
N MET A 103 1.49 -2.87 7.15
CA MET A 103 2.70 -2.05 7.01
C MET A 103 3.86 -2.60 7.84
N THR A 104 5.05 -2.53 7.25
CA THR A 104 6.30 -2.74 7.99
C THR A 104 6.75 -1.42 8.60
N LEU A 105 6.79 -1.33 9.93
CA LEU A 105 7.24 -0.15 10.67
C LEU A 105 8.25 -0.53 11.75
N CYS A 106 9.26 0.32 11.96
CA CYS A 106 10.13 0.16 13.11
C CYS A 106 9.38 0.54 14.40
N LYS A 107 9.84 0.06 15.56
CA LYS A 107 9.21 0.29 16.88
C LYS A 107 8.93 1.77 17.17
N ASN A 108 9.82 2.67 16.72
CA ASN A 108 9.67 4.11 16.99
C ASN A 108 8.59 4.76 16.11
N CYS A 109 8.51 4.38 14.83
CA CYS A 109 7.48 4.86 13.92
C CYS A 109 6.10 4.29 14.28
N ASP A 110 6.03 3.00 14.62
CA ASP A 110 4.81 2.32 15.04
C ASP A 110 4.18 2.97 16.30
N LYS A 111 5.01 3.38 17.27
CA LYS A 111 4.55 4.15 18.44
C LYS A 111 3.94 5.51 18.08
N LYS A 112 4.40 6.17 17.01
CA LYS A 112 3.82 7.45 16.56
C LYS A 112 2.43 7.24 15.95
N VAL A 113 2.27 6.19 15.14
CA VAL A 113 0.99 5.80 14.56
C VAL A 113 -0.03 5.53 15.68
N GLY A 114 0.36 4.76 16.70
CA GLY A 114 -0.50 4.51 17.86
C GLY A 114 -0.98 5.77 18.56
N LYS A 115 -0.09 6.78 18.73
CA LYS A 115 -0.50 8.06 19.31
C LYS A 115 -1.54 8.79 18.44
N MET A 116 -1.37 8.78 17.12
CA MET A 116 -2.34 9.41 16.20
C MET A 116 -3.70 8.69 16.21
N VAL A 117 -3.71 7.36 16.16
CA VAL A 117 -4.95 6.57 16.21
C VAL A 117 -5.72 6.82 17.51
N ILE A 118 -5.01 6.84 18.64
CA ILE A 118 -5.61 7.18 19.94
C ILE A 118 -6.17 8.60 19.94
N LEU A 119 -5.43 9.57 19.40
CA LEU A 119 -5.89 10.96 19.28
C LEU A 119 -7.16 11.08 18.42
N GLN A 120 -7.21 10.41 17.27
CA GLN A 120 -8.39 10.39 16.40
C GLN A 120 -9.60 9.79 17.12
N HIS A 121 -9.42 8.64 17.76
CA HIS A 121 -10.50 8.00 18.51
C HIS A 121 -11.00 8.89 19.66
N LEU A 122 -10.11 9.53 20.42
CA LEU A 122 -10.48 10.47 21.47
C LEU A 122 -11.24 11.68 20.92
N THR A 123 -10.84 12.22 19.76
CA THR A 123 -11.57 13.34 19.13
C THR A 123 -12.95 12.94 18.64
N GLU A 124 -13.12 11.76 18.05
CA GLU A 124 -14.42 11.24 17.63
C GLU A 124 -15.34 11.00 18.84
N THR A 125 -14.78 10.42 19.91
CA THR A 125 -15.53 10.15 21.14
C THR A 125 -15.94 11.46 21.83
N ALA A 126 -15.06 12.46 21.87
CA ALA A 126 -15.36 13.78 22.41
C ALA A 126 -16.42 14.53 21.59
N LEU A 127 -16.41 14.39 20.26
CA LEU A 127 -17.46 14.91 19.37
C LEU A 127 -18.82 14.25 19.64
N HIS A 128 -18.85 12.94 19.89
CA HIS A 128 -20.06 12.21 20.25
C HIS A 128 -20.64 12.60 21.63
N VAL A 129 -19.81 13.05 22.57
CA VAL A 129 -20.27 13.52 23.89
C VAL A 129 -20.83 14.95 23.82
N LEU A 130 -20.39 15.76 22.85
CA LEU A 130 -20.81 17.16 22.70
C LEU A 130 -22.05 17.35 21.81
N LEU A 131 -22.48 16.32 21.08
CA LEU A 131 -23.75 16.33 20.34
C LEU A 131 -24.74 15.41 21.07
N PRO A 132 -25.76 15.96 21.77
CA PRO A 132 -26.79 15.11 22.38
C PRO A 132 -27.48 14.30 21.28
N PRO A 133 -27.91 13.06 21.56
CA PRO A 133 -28.73 12.31 20.63
C PRO A 133 -29.99 13.13 20.34
N THR A 134 -30.17 13.57 19.10
CA THR A 134 -31.45 14.12 18.65
C THR A 134 -32.48 13.02 18.81
N TYR A 135 -33.24 13.09 19.89
CA TYR A 135 -34.43 12.28 20.14
C TYR A 135 -35.42 12.54 19.01
N ASN A 136 -35.46 11.65 18.02
CA ASN A 136 -36.57 11.58 17.07
C ASN A 136 -37.77 11.01 17.80
N HIS A 137 -38.67 11.90 18.25
CA HIS A 137 -40.00 11.50 18.63
C HIS A 137 -40.76 11.01 17.40
N GLN A 138 -41.28 9.80 17.53
CA GLN A 138 -42.33 9.21 16.70
C GLN A 138 -43.55 10.14 16.64
N ILE A 139 -44.14 10.29 15.46
CA ILE A 139 -45.58 10.48 15.25
C ILE A 139 -46.00 9.42 14.24
#